data_AF-A0AAD4T589-F1
#
_entry.id   AF-A0AAD4T589-F1
#
_cell.length_a   1.000
_cell.length_b   1.000
_cell.length_c   1.000
_cell.angle_alpha   90.00
_cell.angle_beta   90.00
_cell.angle_gamma   90.00
#
_symmetry.space_group_name_H-M   'P 1'
#
loop_
_entity.id
_entity.type
_entity.pdbx_description
1 polymer ?
#
loop_
_entity_poly.entity_id
_entity_poly.type
_entity_poly.pdbx_seq_one_letter_code
_entity_poly.pdbx_strand_id
1 'polypeptide(L)'
;MGQLFVWRGGKILGGGGCFSSSYKKTTIIICSINLVAALYIIHSLYYIYTSSSNNNNDNALSPYFTGKYTEDQIKRMEESIRIGEAAQPLDLIKLVKGIKKELSKGKKGVKLSKPVKQKIADELLLRLKGLNKTASLGEQREALEIWRREKLEETNKLQLGKENSSSPSSAKDATKLKKALETDWNMLLEDLGVWFPAEIIHKEHNDRPEEEPEDNIIAGRPLPPQCNAELHTDYGGAAVRWGLTHHKETAADCCQACLDQAKNAREGEMKCNIWVYCPSENGCHSPDIYEHKFQECWLKQADVPKVTFHWKYSESYRRSHSTAPVFVSWLSGVTST
;
A
#
# COMPACT_ATOMS: atom_id res chain seq x y z
N MET A 1 -26.51 -36.75 -63.27
CA MET A 1 -27.94 -36.51 -63.59
C MET A 1 -28.57 -35.92 -62.35
N GLY A 2 -29.30 -34.82 -62.30
CA GLY A 2 -29.70 -33.78 -63.24
C GLY A 2 -30.17 -32.61 -62.33
N GLN A 3 -29.76 -31.37 -62.61
CA GLN A 3 -30.66 -30.37 -63.22
C GLN A 3 -32.11 -30.48 -62.74
N LEU A 4 -32.63 -29.42 -62.12
CA LEU A 4 -33.58 -28.54 -62.81
C LEU A 4 -33.93 -27.33 -61.96
N PHE A 5 -33.74 -26.16 -62.59
CA PHE A 5 -34.44 -24.91 -62.33
C PHE A 5 -35.94 -25.14 -62.14
N VAL A 6 -36.65 -24.22 -61.48
CA VAL A 6 -37.64 -23.37 -62.18
C VAL A 6 -38.22 -22.30 -61.25
N TRP A 7 -38.08 -21.09 -61.77
CA TRP A 7 -38.76 -19.82 -61.52
C TRP A 7 -40.30 -19.86 -61.55
N ARG A 8 -40.95 -18.92 -60.85
CA ARG A 8 -42.19 -18.22 -61.28
C ARG A 8 -42.40 -17.02 -60.35
N GLY A 9 -42.72 -15.81 -60.78
CA GLY A 9 -42.84 -15.17 -62.09
C GLY A 9 -42.41 -13.70 -61.90
N GLY A 10 -42.46 -12.79 -62.86
CA GLY A 10 -43.08 -12.73 -64.16
C GLY A 10 -42.86 -11.28 -64.62
N LYS A 11 -42.52 -11.10 -65.89
CA LYS A 11 -42.26 -9.79 -66.51
C LYS A 11 -43.55 -8.99 -66.65
N ILE A 12 -43.46 -7.66 -66.44
CA ILE A 12 -44.14 -6.62 -67.24
C ILE A 12 -43.05 -5.57 -67.51
N LEU A 13 -42.38 -5.62 -68.66
CA LEU A 13 -42.70 -4.91 -69.91
C LEU A 13 -42.70 -3.38 -69.78
N GLY A 14 -41.66 -2.77 -70.37
CA GLY A 14 -41.81 -1.59 -71.21
C GLY A 14 -41.38 -0.27 -70.59
N GLY A 15 -40.36 0.34 -71.19
CA GLY A 15 -40.08 1.77 -71.03
C GLY A 15 -38.60 2.10 -71.09
N GLY A 16 -38.04 2.11 -72.29
CA GLY A 16 -36.66 2.52 -72.52
C GLY A 16 -36.40 3.96 -72.04
N GLY A 17 -35.21 4.15 -71.46
CA GLY A 17 -34.71 5.45 -71.03
C GLY A 17 -33.23 5.33 -70.72
N CYS A 18 -32.43 5.39 -71.78
CA CYS A 18 -30.97 5.45 -71.77
C CYS A 18 -30.44 6.41 -70.70
N PHE A 19 -29.53 5.99 -69.82
CA PHE A 19 -28.40 6.83 -69.37
C PHE A 19 -27.28 5.97 -68.80
N SER A 20 -26.24 5.79 -69.60
CA SER A 20 -24.92 5.40 -69.15
C SER A 20 -24.41 6.42 -68.12
N SER A 21 -24.29 6.02 -66.85
CA SER A 21 -23.56 6.80 -65.84
C SER A 21 -22.66 5.88 -65.01
N SER A 22 -21.60 5.44 -65.68
CA SER A 22 -20.25 5.20 -65.18
C SER A 22 -20.11 4.67 -63.74
N TYR A 23 -19.77 3.38 -63.61
CA TYR A 23 -19.30 2.73 -62.36
C TYR A 23 -18.29 3.59 -61.57
N LYS A 24 -17.52 4.45 -62.26
CA LYS A 24 -16.61 5.43 -61.64
C LYS A 24 -17.33 6.41 -60.71
N LYS A 25 -18.53 6.89 -61.05
CA LYS A 25 -19.31 7.79 -60.19
C LYS A 25 -19.82 7.09 -58.94
N THR A 26 -20.25 5.83 -59.06
CA THR A 26 -20.70 5.03 -57.91
C THR A 26 -19.55 4.72 -56.95
N THR A 27 -18.36 4.38 -57.46
CA THR A 27 -17.15 4.19 -56.64
C THR A 27 -16.73 5.49 -55.93
N ILE A 28 -16.79 6.64 -56.61
CA ILE A 28 -16.48 7.95 -56.00
C ILE A 28 -17.45 8.28 -54.87
N ILE A 29 -18.73 7.96 -55.01
CA ILE A 29 -19.74 8.19 -53.96
C ILE A 29 -19.45 7.30 -52.74
N ILE A 30 -19.17 6.01 -52.94
CA ILE A 30 -18.85 5.08 -51.85
C ILE A 30 -17.55 5.50 -51.14
N CYS A 31 -16.52 5.87 -51.89
CA CYS A 31 -15.26 6.37 -51.31
C CYS A 31 -15.47 7.68 -50.54
N SER A 32 -16.32 8.59 -51.02
CA SER A 32 -16.66 9.82 -50.29
C SER A 32 -17.34 9.53 -48.95
N ILE A 33 -18.28 8.57 -48.91
CA ILE A 33 -18.96 8.16 -47.67
C ILE A 33 -17.96 7.55 -46.68
N ASN A 34 -17.08 6.67 -47.14
CA ASN A 34 -16.04 6.07 -46.30
C ASN A 34 -15.04 7.12 -45.77
N LEU A 35 -14.72 8.14 -46.59
CA LEU A 35 -13.83 9.22 -46.19
C LEU A 35 -14.48 10.11 -45.12
N VAL A 36 -15.78 10.42 -45.24
CA VAL A 36 -16.53 11.14 -44.20
C VAL A 36 -16.60 10.33 -42.91
N ALA A 37 -16.86 9.02 -42.98
CA ALA A 37 -16.88 8.14 -41.82
C ALA A 37 -15.52 8.07 -41.11
N ALA A 38 -14.43 7.96 -41.87
CA ALA A 38 -13.07 7.97 -41.34
C ALA A 38 -12.75 9.30 -40.65
N LEU A 39 -13.10 10.44 -41.26
CA LEU A 39 -12.91 11.76 -40.66
C LEU A 39 -13.74 11.94 -39.37
N TYR A 40 -14.96 11.38 -39.31
CA TYR A 40 -15.78 11.41 -38.10
C TYR A 40 -15.15 10.61 -36.95
N ILE A 41 -14.61 9.42 -37.25
CA ILE A 41 -13.90 8.61 -36.25
C ILE A 41 -12.64 9.35 -35.76
N ILE A 42 -11.86 9.94 -36.67
CA ILE A 42 -10.67 10.72 -36.32
C ILE A 42 -11.05 11.94 -35.46
N HIS A 43 -12.12 12.65 -35.79
CA HIS A 43 -12.61 13.78 -35.00
C HIS A 43 -13.06 13.34 -33.59
N SER A 44 -13.75 12.21 -33.47
CA SER A 44 -14.14 11.64 -32.19
C SER A 44 -12.92 11.28 -31.33
N LEU A 45 -11.91 10.63 -31.91
CA LEU A 45 -10.67 10.29 -31.22
C LEU A 45 -9.86 11.53 -30.84
N TYR A 46 -9.82 12.56 -31.69
CA TYR A 46 -9.16 13.83 -31.40
C TYR A 46 -9.87 14.59 -30.26
N TYR A 47 -11.21 14.56 -30.22
CA TYR A 47 -11.98 15.15 -29.12
C TYR A 47 -11.69 14.45 -27.78
N ILE A 48 -11.59 13.12 -27.76
CA ILE A 48 -11.20 12.36 -26.57
C ILE A 48 -9.75 12.71 -26.15
N TYR A 49 -8.81 12.78 -27.11
CA TYR A 49 -7.40 13.10 -26.82
C TYR A 49 -7.21 14.52 -26.27
N THR A 50 -7.86 15.51 -26.88
CA THR A 50 -7.81 16.91 -26.43
C THR A 50 -8.53 17.12 -25.10
N SER A 51 -9.63 16.42 -24.85
CA SER A 51 -10.29 16.41 -23.54
C SER A 51 -9.44 15.76 -22.44
N SER A 52 -8.58 14.81 -22.79
CA SER A 52 -7.66 14.16 -21.84
C SER A 52 -6.39 15.00 -21.60
N SER A 53 -5.93 15.76 -22.60
CA SER A 53 -4.69 16.56 -22.53
C SER A 53 -4.87 17.98 -21.96
N ASN A 54 -6.09 18.52 -21.90
CA ASN A 54 -6.37 19.85 -21.35
C ASN A 54 -6.69 19.86 -19.84
N ASN A 55 -6.63 18.73 -19.14
CA ASN A 55 -6.90 18.66 -17.70
C ASN A 55 -5.69 19.02 -16.81
N ASN A 56 -4.70 19.73 -17.37
CA ASN A 56 -3.56 20.27 -16.63
C ASN A 56 -3.57 21.79 -16.64
N ASN A 57 -4.67 22.40 -16.21
CA ASN A 57 -4.69 23.57 -15.34
C ASN A 57 -6.12 24.06 -15.13
N ASP A 58 -6.31 24.57 -13.92
CA ASP A 58 -7.43 25.36 -13.43
C ASP A 58 -8.57 24.61 -12.73
N ASN A 59 -8.75 25.03 -11.48
CA ASN A 59 -9.80 24.71 -10.52
C ASN A 59 -11.19 25.11 -11.04
N ALA A 60 -11.67 24.45 -12.09
CA ALA A 60 -13.01 24.62 -12.60
C ALA A 60 -13.80 23.34 -12.32
N LEU A 61 -14.72 23.48 -11.36
CA LEU A 61 -15.80 22.55 -11.05
C LEU A 61 -16.36 21.93 -12.34
N SER A 62 -16.18 20.61 -12.49
CA SER A 62 -16.68 19.83 -13.63
C SER A 62 -18.19 20.06 -13.84
N PRO A 63 -18.67 20.33 -15.08
CA PRO A 63 -20.08 20.63 -15.34
C PRO A 63 -21.03 19.44 -15.19
N TYR A 64 -20.51 18.25 -14.85
CA TYR A 64 -21.29 17.02 -14.74
C TYR A 64 -21.64 16.61 -13.30
N PHE A 65 -21.34 17.45 -12.30
CA PHE A 65 -21.71 17.16 -10.92
C PHE A 65 -22.72 18.17 -10.38
N THR A 66 -24.00 17.99 -10.75
CA THR A 66 -25.14 18.64 -10.08
C THR A 66 -25.92 17.63 -9.23
N GLY A 67 -25.20 16.74 -8.53
CA GLY A 67 -25.75 16.12 -7.34
C GLY A 67 -25.77 17.18 -6.24
N LYS A 68 -26.94 17.73 -5.88
CA LYS A 68 -27.05 18.57 -4.68
C LYS A 68 -26.64 17.72 -3.49
N TYR A 69 -25.45 17.97 -2.93
CA TYR A 69 -24.98 17.33 -1.71
C TYR A 69 -25.99 17.61 -0.59
N THR A 70 -26.26 16.60 0.23
CA THR A 70 -27.10 16.79 1.42
C THR A 70 -26.34 17.63 2.45
N GLU A 71 -27.07 18.32 3.31
CA GLU A 71 -26.47 19.18 4.35
C GLU A 71 -25.51 18.38 5.25
N ASP A 72 -25.83 17.12 5.54
CA ASP A 72 -24.95 16.21 6.27
C ASP A 72 -23.65 15.87 5.53
N GLN A 73 -23.69 15.75 4.20
CA GLN A 73 -22.48 15.52 3.39
C GLN A 73 -21.56 16.74 3.41
N ILE A 74 -22.14 17.94 3.31
CA ILE A 74 -21.40 19.21 3.39
C ILE A 74 -20.75 19.33 4.77
N LYS A 75 -21.50 19.05 5.83
CA LYS A 75 -20.99 19.09 7.20
C LYS A 75 -19.82 18.12 7.43
N ARG A 76 -19.92 16.88 6.93
CA ARG A 76 -18.82 15.90 6.99
C ARG A 76 -17.59 16.35 6.22
N MET A 77 -17.77 17.01 5.08
CA MET A 77 -16.67 17.55 4.28
C MET A 77 -15.99 18.74 4.96
N GLU A 78 -16.75 19.62 5.61
CA GLU A 78 -16.17 20.71 6.41
C GLU A 78 -15.41 20.19 7.64
N GLU A 79 -15.93 19.15 8.28
CA GLU A 79 -15.30 18.52 9.44
C GLU A 79 -13.97 17.84 9.06
N SER A 80 -13.91 17.13 7.93
CA SER A 80 -12.66 16.52 7.45
C SER A 80 -11.58 17.56 7.12
N ILE A 81 -11.97 18.71 6.56
CA ILE A 81 -11.06 19.83 6.30
C ILE A 81 -10.49 20.37 7.61
N ARG A 82 -11.33 20.58 8.64
CA ARG A 82 -10.87 21.07 9.95
C ARG A 82 -9.91 20.10 10.63
N ILE A 83 -10.19 18.80 10.56
CA ILE A 83 -9.31 17.76 11.11
C ILE A 83 -7.96 17.78 10.37
N GLY A 84 -7.99 17.89 9.04
CA GLY A 84 -6.78 17.99 8.22
C GLY A 84 -5.92 19.21 8.55
N GLU A 85 -6.54 20.37 8.76
CA GLU A 85 -5.83 21.60 9.16
C GLU A 85 -5.25 21.49 10.58
N ALA A 86 -5.99 20.92 11.53
CA ALA A 86 -5.53 20.70 12.91
C ALA A 86 -4.42 19.66 13.00
N ALA A 87 -4.40 18.68 12.09
CA ALA A 87 -3.38 17.64 12.01
C ALA A 87 -2.11 18.07 11.24
N GLN A 88 -2.08 19.27 10.64
CA GLN A 88 -0.87 19.72 9.97
C GLN A 88 0.28 19.86 10.97
N PRO A 89 1.44 19.22 10.73
CA PRO A 89 2.57 19.26 11.65
C PRO A 89 3.36 20.57 11.48
N LEU A 90 2.76 21.69 11.90
CA LEU A 90 3.31 23.04 11.75
C LEU A 90 4.69 23.19 12.42
N ASP A 91 4.88 22.53 13.57
CA ASP A 91 6.15 22.54 14.30
C ASP A 91 7.26 21.85 13.49
N LEU A 92 6.97 20.72 12.84
CA LEU A 92 7.92 20.03 11.99
C LEU A 92 8.30 20.88 10.78
N ILE A 93 7.32 21.49 10.12
CA ILE A 93 7.57 22.38 8.98
C ILE A 93 8.47 23.55 9.39
N LYS A 94 8.23 24.13 10.57
CA LYS A 94 9.05 25.22 11.14
C LYS A 94 10.48 24.75 11.45
N LEU A 95 10.64 23.58 12.04
CA LEU A 95 11.96 22.97 12.34
C LEU A 95 12.76 22.74 11.05
N VAL A 96 12.16 22.10 10.05
CA VAL A 96 12.83 21.84 8.75
C VAL A 96 13.25 23.14 8.08
N LYS A 97 12.41 24.18 8.12
CA LYS A 97 12.74 25.51 7.58
C LYS A 97 13.90 26.15 8.33
N GLY A 98 13.99 25.96 9.65
CA GLY A 98 15.11 26.37 10.48
C GLY A 98 16.41 25.66 10.09
N ILE A 99 16.38 24.33 10.02
CA ILE A 99 17.51 23.50 9.61
C ILE A 99 18.01 23.91 8.22
N LYS A 100 17.10 24.09 7.25
CA LYS A 100 17.45 24.55 5.89
C LYS A 100 18.17 25.90 5.88
N LYS A 101 17.79 26.82 6.77
CA LYS A 101 18.41 28.14 6.91
C LYS A 101 19.80 28.05 7.55
N GLU A 102 20.02 27.13 8.48
CA GLU A 102 21.35 26.92 9.08
C GLU A 102 22.29 26.18 8.11
N LEU A 103 21.79 25.16 7.40
CA LEU A 103 22.55 24.47 6.37
C LEU A 103 22.97 25.39 5.20
N SER A 104 22.14 26.39 4.85
CA SER A 104 22.49 27.34 3.78
C SER A 104 23.57 28.35 4.21
N LYS A 105 23.65 28.69 5.50
CA LYS A 105 24.72 29.55 6.06
C LYS A 105 26.05 28.82 6.21
N GLY A 106 26.03 27.49 6.42
CA GLY A 106 27.21 26.66 6.69
C GLY A 106 28.02 26.16 5.48
N LYS A 107 27.58 26.38 4.23
CA LYS A 107 28.24 25.85 3.01
C LYS A 107 29.51 26.61 2.58
N LYS A 108 30.54 26.65 3.41
CA LYS A 108 31.90 27.05 2.99
C LYS A 108 32.93 26.02 3.46
N GLY A 109 32.93 24.85 2.82
CA GLY A 109 33.99 23.85 3.02
C GLY A 109 35.36 24.33 2.54
N VAL A 110 36.42 23.74 3.09
CA VAL A 110 37.81 24.07 2.73
C VAL A 110 38.11 23.69 1.26
N LYS A 111 38.51 24.67 0.45
CA LYS A 111 38.94 24.43 -0.95
C LYS A 111 40.38 23.89 -1.01
N LEU A 112 40.50 22.58 -1.28
CA LEU A 112 41.75 21.91 -1.62
C LEU A 112 42.13 22.11 -3.10
N SER A 113 43.43 22.02 -3.41
CA SER A 113 43.93 22.07 -4.78
C SER A 113 43.59 20.77 -5.54
N LYS A 114 43.33 20.86 -6.85
CA LYS A 114 43.02 19.71 -7.72
C LYS A 114 43.99 18.52 -7.59
N PRO A 115 45.33 18.70 -7.60
CA PRO A 115 46.25 17.57 -7.50
C PRO A 115 46.17 16.85 -6.14
N VAL A 116 45.92 17.59 -5.06
CA VAL A 116 45.74 17.01 -3.72
C VAL A 116 44.46 16.18 -3.67
N LYS A 117 43.36 16.68 -4.24
CA LYS A 117 42.10 15.93 -4.35
C LYS A 117 42.26 14.62 -5.11
N GLN A 118 42.93 14.68 -6.27
CA GLN A 118 43.15 13.48 -7.10
C GLN A 118 43.95 12.42 -6.34
N LYS A 119 45.04 12.83 -5.68
CA LYS A 119 45.86 11.92 -4.86
C LYS A 119 45.04 11.25 -3.76
N ILE A 120 44.19 12.01 -3.08
CA ILE A 120 43.32 11.47 -2.04
C ILE A 120 42.32 10.48 -2.63
N ALA A 121 41.65 10.83 -3.73
CA ALA A 121 40.72 9.93 -4.41
C ALA A 121 41.38 8.59 -4.77
N ASP A 122 42.59 8.63 -5.32
CA ASP A 122 43.33 7.43 -5.72
C ASP A 122 43.71 6.55 -4.51
N GLU A 123 44.15 7.17 -3.40
CA GLU A 123 44.46 6.46 -2.14
C GLU A 123 43.22 5.81 -1.52
N LEU A 124 42.08 6.51 -1.52
CA LEU A 124 40.80 5.99 -1.02
C LEU A 124 40.29 4.83 -1.87
N LEU A 125 40.37 4.97 -3.20
CA LEU A 125 39.99 3.90 -4.13
C LEU A 125 40.85 2.66 -3.96
N LEU A 126 42.16 2.83 -3.72
CA LEU A 126 43.07 1.72 -3.46
C LEU A 126 42.69 1.00 -2.15
N ARG A 127 42.36 1.74 -1.10
CA ARG A 127 41.94 1.19 0.20
C ARG A 127 40.65 0.38 0.08
N LEU A 128 39.66 0.91 -0.64
CA LEU A 128 38.38 0.23 -0.88
C LEU A 128 38.54 -1.00 -1.77
N LYS A 129 39.40 -0.96 -2.80
CA LYS A 129 39.70 -2.13 -3.66
C LYS A 129 40.42 -3.26 -2.94
N GLY A 130 41.15 -2.95 -1.87
CA GLY A 130 41.82 -3.95 -1.03
C GLY A 130 40.86 -4.76 -0.14
N LEU A 131 39.59 -4.35 -0.03
CA LEU A 131 38.57 -5.09 0.71
C LEU A 131 38.04 -6.29 -0.11
N ASN A 132 37.50 -7.28 0.59
CA ASN A 132 36.84 -8.43 -0.06
C ASN A 132 35.68 -7.93 -0.93
N LYS A 133 35.42 -8.58 -2.07
CA LYS A 133 34.32 -8.24 -2.99
C LYS A 133 32.95 -8.32 -2.32
N THR A 134 32.82 -9.06 -1.22
CA THR A 134 31.58 -9.20 -0.42
C THR A 134 31.58 -8.33 0.85
N ALA A 135 32.50 -7.36 0.98
CA ALA A 135 32.55 -6.50 2.16
C ALA A 135 31.25 -5.70 2.31
N SER A 136 30.68 -5.77 3.51
CA SER A 136 29.50 -5.02 3.93
C SER A 136 29.76 -3.51 3.89
N LEU A 137 28.68 -2.72 3.84
CA LEU A 137 28.75 -1.26 3.84
C LEU A 137 29.43 -0.73 5.12
N GLY A 138 29.22 -1.40 6.25
CA GLY A 138 29.91 -1.11 7.50
C GLY A 138 31.43 -1.27 7.41
N GLU A 139 31.91 -2.37 6.81
CA GLU A 139 33.34 -2.63 6.63
C GLU A 139 34.01 -1.61 5.69
N GLN A 140 33.32 -1.19 4.62
CA GLN A 140 33.82 -0.14 3.74
C GLN A 140 33.96 1.20 4.45
N ARG A 141 32.97 1.55 5.29
CA ARG A 141 32.98 2.77 6.09
C ARG A 141 34.09 2.76 7.13
N GLU A 142 34.27 1.63 7.80
CA GLU A 142 35.34 1.44 8.78
C GLU A 142 36.73 1.60 8.15
N ALA A 143 36.95 1.02 6.97
CA ALA A 143 38.23 1.14 6.25
C ALA A 143 38.59 2.60 5.91
N LEU A 144 37.59 3.43 5.60
CA LEU A 144 37.78 4.86 5.32
C LEU A 144 38.04 5.68 6.59
N GLU A 145 37.35 5.39 7.69
CA GLU A 145 37.63 6.05 8.98
C GLU A 145 39.02 5.68 9.52
N ILE A 146 39.46 4.43 9.31
CA ILE A 146 40.84 4.01 9.60
C ILE A 146 41.82 4.84 8.78
N TRP A 147 41.65 4.91 7.45
CA TRP A 147 42.51 5.71 6.58
C TRP A 147 42.53 7.19 6.98
N ARG A 148 41.37 7.75 7.34
CA ARG A 148 41.25 9.14 7.79
C ARG A 148 42.10 9.40 9.03
N ARG A 149 42.07 8.49 10.02
CA ARG A 149 42.90 8.59 11.22
C ARG A 149 44.39 8.48 10.90
N GLU A 150 44.78 7.51 10.08
CA GLU A 150 46.16 7.33 9.62
C GLU A 150 46.69 8.61 8.93
N LYS A 151 45.90 9.19 8.02
CA LYS A 151 46.27 10.43 7.32
C LYS A 151 46.31 11.65 8.23
N LEU A 152 45.46 11.70 9.24
CA LEU A 152 45.51 12.77 10.22
C LEU A 152 46.79 12.69 11.07
N GLU A 153 47.22 11.48 11.43
CA GLU A 153 48.51 11.28 12.11
C GLU A 153 49.70 11.63 11.22
N GLU A 154 49.69 11.23 9.95
CA GLU A 154 50.72 11.59 8.97
C GLU A 154 50.84 13.11 8.82
N THR A 155 49.71 13.80 8.67
CA THR A 155 49.69 15.27 8.53
C THR A 155 50.14 15.98 9.81
N ASN A 156 49.83 15.43 10.99
CA ASN A 156 50.32 15.95 12.27
C ASN A 156 51.84 15.77 12.43
N LYS A 157 52.39 14.60 12.09
CA LYS A 157 53.84 14.33 12.12
C LYS A 157 54.60 15.23 11.13
N LEU A 158 54.05 15.44 9.93
CA LEU A 158 54.60 16.33 8.92
C LEU A 158 54.56 17.81 9.34
N GLN A 159 53.67 18.21 10.25
CA GLN A 159 53.65 19.56 10.83
C GLN A 159 54.69 19.70 11.96
N LEU A 160 54.88 18.68 12.81
CA LEU A 160 55.93 18.69 13.85
C LEU A 160 57.35 18.69 13.28
N GLY A 161 57.58 18.03 12.14
CA GLY A 161 58.92 17.93 11.52
C GLY A 161 59.31 19.12 10.63
N LYS A 162 58.45 20.12 10.43
CA LYS A 162 58.59 21.16 9.39
C LYS A 162 59.00 22.55 9.87
N GLU A 163 59.51 22.69 11.08
CA GLU A 163 60.03 23.99 11.52
C GLU A 163 61.21 24.50 10.66
N ASN A 164 61.89 23.64 9.86
CA ASN A 164 63.15 24.04 9.23
C ASN A 164 63.30 23.98 7.69
N SER A 165 62.37 23.51 6.84
CA SER A 165 62.66 23.49 5.38
C SER A 165 61.50 23.16 4.42
N SER A 166 60.44 23.98 4.29
CA SER A 166 59.49 23.74 3.19
C SER A 166 58.85 24.98 2.56
N SER A 167 58.60 24.88 1.25
CA SER A 167 57.98 25.92 0.43
C SER A 167 56.57 26.31 0.92
N PRO A 168 56.20 27.61 0.93
CA PRO A 168 54.95 28.13 1.54
C PRO A 168 53.64 27.56 1.00
N SER A 169 53.62 27.06 -0.24
CA SER A 169 52.44 26.48 -0.88
C SER A 169 52.08 25.10 -0.33
N SER A 170 53.07 24.25 -0.06
CA SER A 170 52.87 22.89 0.46
C SER A 170 52.38 22.86 1.92
N ALA A 171 52.80 23.84 2.72
CA ALA A 171 52.39 23.97 4.12
C ALA A 171 50.93 24.42 4.23
N LYS A 172 50.49 25.37 3.37
CA LYS A 172 49.10 25.83 3.32
C LYS A 172 48.13 24.72 2.91
N ASP A 173 48.50 23.90 1.95
CA ASP A 173 47.67 22.76 1.54
C ASP A 173 47.62 21.65 2.61
N ALA A 174 48.71 21.42 3.35
CA ALA A 174 48.71 20.50 4.49
C ALA A 174 47.79 20.96 5.63
N THR A 175 47.79 22.25 5.98
CA THR A 175 46.89 22.80 7.00
C THR A 175 45.42 22.74 6.56
N LYS A 176 45.15 23.03 5.28
CA LYS A 176 43.80 22.88 4.71
C LYS A 176 43.34 21.43 4.69
N LEU A 177 44.24 20.50 4.36
CA LEU A 177 43.95 19.07 4.36
C LEU A 177 43.63 18.57 5.77
N LYS A 178 44.43 18.95 6.76
CA LYS A 178 44.16 18.63 8.17
C LYS A 178 42.76 19.11 8.59
N LYS A 179 42.43 20.37 8.30
CA LYS A 179 41.09 20.91 8.58
C LYS A 179 39.99 20.15 7.85
N ALA A 180 40.20 19.81 6.58
CA ALA A 180 39.23 19.03 5.80
C ALA A 180 39.03 17.61 6.36
N LEU A 181 40.08 16.98 6.89
CA LEU A 181 40.00 15.67 7.53
C LEU A 181 39.36 15.74 8.92
N GLU A 182 39.61 16.79 9.71
CA GLU A 182 39.07 16.92 11.08
C GLU A 182 37.60 17.35 11.09
N THR A 183 37.26 18.43 10.38
CA THR A 183 35.94 19.09 10.50
C THR A 183 35.04 18.88 9.29
N ASP A 184 35.62 18.85 8.07
CA ASP A 184 34.84 18.90 6.83
C ASP A 184 34.84 17.56 6.08
N TRP A 185 35.02 16.44 6.78
CA TRP A 185 35.22 15.11 6.16
C TRP A 185 34.11 14.72 5.19
N ASN A 186 32.85 14.91 5.58
CA ASN A 186 31.71 14.61 4.72
C ASN A 186 31.68 15.51 3.47
N MET A 187 32.03 16.80 3.61
CA MET A 187 32.10 17.72 2.46
C MET A 187 33.26 17.36 1.53
N LEU A 188 34.38 16.86 2.07
CA LEU A 188 35.51 16.36 1.30
C LEU A 188 35.11 15.11 0.51
N LEU A 189 34.41 14.16 1.13
CA LEU A 189 33.89 12.97 0.44
C LEU A 189 32.92 13.32 -0.68
N GLU A 190 31.98 14.24 -0.44
CA GLU A 190 31.06 14.76 -1.47
C GLU A 190 31.81 15.39 -2.65
N ASP A 191 32.80 16.24 -2.37
CA ASP A 191 33.64 16.91 -3.38
C ASP A 191 34.55 15.94 -4.15
N LEU A 192 34.87 14.78 -3.57
CA LEU A 192 35.57 13.67 -4.21
C LEU A 192 34.62 12.69 -4.93
N GLY A 193 33.30 12.87 -4.84
CA GLY A 193 32.29 11.99 -5.43
C GLY A 193 32.15 10.64 -4.71
N VAL A 194 32.63 10.54 -3.47
CA VAL A 194 32.54 9.34 -2.64
C VAL A 194 31.28 9.44 -1.80
N TRP A 195 30.16 8.96 -2.33
CA TRP A 195 28.87 8.93 -1.64
C TRP A 195 28.58 7.54 -1.07
N PHE A 196 28.39 7.47 0.25
CA PHE A 196 27.86 6.27 0.90
C PHE A 196 26.42 6.53 1.33
N PRO A 197 25.46 5.68 0.94
CA PRO A 197 24.13 5.75 1.54
C PRO A 197 24.28 5.53 3.05
N ALA A 198 23.51 6.29 3.84
CA ALA A 198 23.40 6.01 5.26
C ALA A 198 22.97 4.56 5.44
N GLU A 199 23.49 3.91 6.48
CA GLU A 199 22.98 2.60 6.89
C GLU A 199 21.53 2.80 7.34
N ILE A 200 20.60 2.57 6.42
CA ILE A 200 19.19 2.57 6.72
C ILE A 200 18.97 1.27 7.48
N ILE A 201 19.09 1.35 8.81
CA ILE A 201 18.49 0.34 9.67
C ILE A 201 17.00 0.46 9.40
N HIS A 202 16.49 -0.37 8.50
CA HIS A 202 15.08 -0.60 8.36
C HIS A 202 14.63 -1.25 9.67
N LYS A 203 14.35 -0.41 10.68
CA LYS A 203 13.28 -0.76 11.60
C LYS A 203 12.06 -0.72 10.73
N GLU A 204 11.63 -1.91 10.31
CA GLU A 204 10.31 -2.13 9.79
C GLU A 204 9.36 -1.74 10.93
N HIS A 205 9.09 -0.45 10.99
CA HIS A 205 7.97 0.05 11.73
C HIS A 205 6.80 -0.49 10.93
N ASN A 206 5.98 -1.33 11.58
CA ASN A 206 4.77 -1.85 10.98
C ASN A 206 3.80 -0.67 10.90
N ASP A 207 4.09 0.28 10.00
CA ASP A 207 3.26 1.44 9.63
C ASP A 207 2.20 1.00 8.63
N ARG A 208 2.06 -0.32 8.39
CA ARG A 208 0.75 -0.85 8.03
C ARG A 208 -0.14 -0.35 9.15
N PRO A 209 -1.17 0.47 8.89
CA PRO A 209 -2.17 0.70 9.91
C PRO A 209 -2.50 -0.70 10.40
N GLU A 210 -2.41 -0.93 11.72
CA GLU A 210 -3.24 -1.99 12.28
C GLU A 210 -4.56 -1.76 11.58
N GLU A 211 -4.98 -2.73 10.77
CA GLU A 211 -6.34 -2.75 10.26
C GLU A 211 -7.12 -2.81 11.55
N GLU A 212 -7.37 -1.63 12.14
CA GLU A 212 -8.29 -1.43 13.21
C GLU A 212 -9.51 -2.11 12.63
N PRO A 213 -9.98 -3.19 13.29
CA PRO A 213 -11.25 -3.73 12.90
C PRO A 213 -12.14 -2.52 12.83
N GLU A 214 -12.80 -2.29 11.70
CA GLU A 214 -13.99 -1.45 11.69
C GLU A 214 -14.70 -1.80 12.99
N ASP A 215 -14.88 -0.84 13.90
CA ASP A 215 -15.52 -1.07 15.19
C ASP A 215 -16.77 -1.88 14.87
N ASN A 216 -16.70 -3.19 15.08
CA ASN A 216 -17.72 -4.09 14.56
C ASN A 216 -18.82 -3.93 15.57
N ILE A 217 -19.67 -2.93 15.34
CA ILE A 217 -20.81 -2.60 16.17
C ILE A 217 -21.61 -3.89 16.28
N ILE A 218 -21.51 -4.53 17.45
CA ILE A 218 -22.24 -5.77 17.71
C ILE A 218 -23.71 -5.37 17.73
N ALA A 219 -24.44 -5.74 16.68
CA ALA A 219 -25.85 -5.39 16.56
C ALA A 219 -26.64 -6.00 17.73
N GLY A 220 -27.48 -5.17 18.36
CA GLY A 220 -28.39 -5.58 19.42
C GLY A 220 -28.04 -5.05 20.81
N ARG A 221 -28.59 -5.71 21.82
CA ARG A 221 -28.36 -5.36 23.23
C ARG A 221 -26.90 -5.68 23.63
N PRO A 222 -26.33 -4.95 24.61
CA PRO A 222 -24.98 -5.23 25.08
C PRO A 222 -24.86 -6.67 25.60
N LEU A 223 -23.74 -7.31 25.29
CA LEU A 223 -23.42 -8.66 25.76
C LEU A 223 -23.15 -8.64 27.28
N PRO A 224 -23.80 -9.52 28.06
CA PRO A 224 -23.47 -9.69 29.47
C PRO A 224 -21.99 -10.08 29.67
N PRO A 225 -21.31 -9.63 30.74
CA PRO A 225 -19.90 -9.96 31.00
C PRO A 225 -19.64 -11.47 31.07
N GLN A 226 -20.59 -12.24 31.62
CA GLN A 226 -20.51 -13.70 31.73
C GLN A 226 -20.46 -14.43 30.38
N CYS A 227 -20.71 -13.74 29.27
CA CYS A 227 -20.60 -14.30 27.93
C CYS A 227 -19.17 -14.35 27.40
N ASN A 228 -18.22 -13.62 28.02
CA ASN A 228 -16.82 -13.46 27.61
C ASN A 228 -16.67 -13.39 26.10
N ALA A 229 -17.31 -12.37 25.50
CA ALA A 229 -17.39 -12.25 24.06
C ALA A 229 -16.05 -11.83 23.46
N GLU A 230 -15.63 -12.57 22.44
CA GLU A 230 -14.41 -12.36 21.68
C GLU A 230 -14.76 -12.23 20.20
N LEU A 231 -14.43 -11.06 19.63
CA LEU A 231 -14.54 -10.81 18.19
C LEU A 231 -13.56 -11.70 17.43
N HIS A 232 -13.89 -11.99 16.18
CA HIS A 232 -13.04 -12.73 15.25
C HIS A 232 -12.53 -14.06 15.85
N THR A 233 -13.41 -14.80 16.50
CA THR A 233 -13.02 -16.01 17.22
C THR A 233 -14.04 -17.12 16.93
N ASP A 234 -13.54 -18.32 16.66
CA ASP A 234 -14.33 -19.55 16.60
C ASP A 234 -13.77 -20.59 17.57
N TYR A 235 -14.63 -21.04 18.47
CA TYR A 235 -14.34 -22.12 19.42
C TYR A 235 -14.81 -23.47 18.88
N GLY A 236 -13.96 -24.48 18.99
CA GLY A 236 -14.33 -25.88 18.78
C GLY A 236 -15.15 -26.44 19.94
N GLY A 237 -15.85 -27.54 19.70
CA GLY A 237 -16.62 -28.24 20.74
C GLY A 237 -17.71 -29.14 20.16
N ALA A 238 -18.30 -29.98 21.00
CA ALA A 238 -19.45 -30.80 20.62
C ALA A 238 -20.70 -29.92 20.54
N ALA A 239 -21.40 -29.94 19.40
CA ALA A 239 -22.63 -29.16 19.23
C ALA A 239 -23.75 -29.76 20.10
N VAL A 240 -24.21 -29.00 21.10
CA VAL A 240 -25.44 -29.30 21.85
C VAL A 240 -26.67 -28.75 21.14
N ARG A 241 -26.47 -27.74 20.28
CA ARG A 241 -27.47 -27.27 19.31
C ARG A 241 -26.77 -26.79 18.04
N TRP A 242 -27.22 -27.29 16.90
CA TRP A 242 -26.67 -26.99 15.58
C TRP A 242 -27.11 -25.59 15.11
N GLY A 243 -26.15 -24.76 14.69
CA GLY A 243 -26.43 -23.40 14.20
C GLY A 243 -27.14 -23.36 12.85
N LEU A 244 -26.92 -24.36 11.99
CA LEU A 244 -27.60 -24.48 10.68
C LEU A 244 -29.13 -24.39 10.76
N THR A 245 -29.71 -24.80 11.89
CA THR A 245 -31.17 -24.74 12.14
C THR A 245 -31.52 -23.87 13.35
N HIS A 246 -30.53 -23.22 13.96
CA HIS A 246 -30.71 -22.38 15.14
C HIS A 246 -30.18 -20.98 14.89
N HIS A 247 -31.10 -20.06 14.59
CA HIS A 247 -30.77 -18.67 14.33
C HIS A 247 -31.19 -17.77 15.49
N LYS A 248 -30.43 -16.71 15.71
CA LYS A 248 -30.69 -15.65 16.70
C LYS A 248 -30.43 -14.30 16.09
N GLU A 249 -31.25 -13.30 16.39
CA GLU A 249 -31.12 -11.97 15.78
C GLU A 249 -29.84 -11.26 16.21
N THR A 250 -29.34 -11.57 17.42
CA THR A 250 -28.18 -10.90 18.02
C THR A 250 -27.24 -11.89 18.69
N ALA A 251 -25.96 -11.50 18.81
CA ALA A 251 -24.95 -12.25 19.55
C ALA A 251 -25.34 -12.43 21.02
N ALA A 252 -25.93 -11.41 21.65
CA ALA A 252 -26.40 -11.46 23.02
C ALA A 252 -27.50 -12.52 23.22
N ASP A 253 -28.40 -12.69 22.24
CA ASP A 253 -29.43 -13.72 22.30
C ASP A 253 -28.89 -15.12 22.03
N CYS A 254 -27.80 -15.23 21.28
CA CYS A 254 -27.07 -16.49 21.14
C CYS A 254 -26.39 -16.90 22.44
N CYS A 255 -25.68 -15.98 23.11
CA CYS A 255 -25.13 -16.24 24.44
C CYS A 255 -26.24 -16.61 25.45
N GLN A 256 -27.34 -15.86 25.46
CA GLN A 256 -28.46 -16.15 26.36
C GLN A 256 -29.04 -17.54 26.09
N ALA A 257 -29.16 -17.95 24.83
CA ALA A 257 -29.62 -19.29 24.48
C ALA A 257 -28.67 -20.39 25.00
N CYS A 258 -27.35 -20.14 25.02
CA CYS A 258 -26.38 -21.04 25.65
C CYS A 258 -26.64 -21.15 27.16
N LEU A 259 -26.77 -20.02 27.86
CA LEU A 259 -27.04 -19.99 29.29
C LEU A 259 -28.36 -20.69 29.64
N ASP A 260 -29.40 -20.47 28.83
CA ASP A 260 -30.70 -21.08 29.03
C ASP A 260 -30.66 -22.59 28.74
N GLN A 261 -29.93 -23.03 27.71
CA GLN A 261 -29.73 -24.46 27.46
C GLN A 261 -28.99 -25.11 28.62
N ALA A 262 -27.92 -24.48 29.13
CA ALA A 262 -27.14 -25.01 30.24
C ALA A 262 -27.96 -25.16 31.54
N LYS A 263 -28.87 -24.21 31.81
CA LYS A 263 -29.79 -24.23 32.96
C LYS A 263 -30.86 -25.31 32.84
N ASN A 264 -31.37 -25.54 31.63
CA ASN A 264 -32.48 -26.46 31.37
C ASN A 264 -32.02 -27.88 30.98
N ALA A 265 -30.71 -28.10 30.81
CA ALA A 265 -30.14 -29.40 30.48
C ALA A 265 -30.48 -30.44 31.55
N ARG A 266 -30.93 -31.61 31.11
CA ARG A 266 -31.28 -32.73 32.00
C ARG A 266 -30.02 -33.37 32.58
N GLU A 267 -30.20 -34.16 33.62
CA GLU A 267 -29.12 -34.94 34.21
C GLU A 267 -28.56 -35.93 33.16
N GLY A 268 -27.25 -35.84 32.90
CA GLY A 268 -26.57 -36.60 31.85
C GLY A 268 -26.46 -35.94 30.48
N GLU A 269 -27.15 -34.81 30.25
CA GLU A 269 -26.97 -34.03 29.01
C GLU A 269 -25.77 -33.08 29.09
N MET A 270 -25.12 -32.85 27.94
CA MET A 270 -24.06 -31.85 27.83
C MET A 270 -24.65 -30.44 28.01
N LYS A 271 -24.05 -29.68 28.93
CA LYS A 271 -24.42 -28.29 29.20
C LYS A 271 -23.61 -27.36 28.31
N CYS A 272 -24.28 -26.45 27.62
CA CYS A 272 -23.61 -25.44 26.81
C CYS A 272 -22.67 -24.60 27.67
N ASN A 273 -21.43 -24.46 27.24
CA ASN A 273 -20.47 -23.51 27.81
C ASN A 273 -19.79 -22.65 26.75
N ILE A 274 -20.11 -22.85 25.47
CA ILE A 274 -19.52 -22.12 24.34
C ILE A 274 -20.66 -21.73 23.39
N TRP A 275 -20.68 -20.46 22.99
CA TRP A 275 -21.59 -19.96 21.96
C TRP A 275 -20.79 -19.37 20.79
N VAL A 276 -21.21 -19.64 19.57
CA VAL A 276 -20.58 -19.10 18.34
C VAL A 276 -21.68 -18.54 17.45
N TYR A 277 -21.57 -17.26 17.10
CA TYR A 277 -22.57 -16.48 16.39
C TYR A 277 -22.00 -15.95 15.07
N CYS A 278 -22.81 -15.97 14.01
CA CYS A 278 -22.47 -15.35 12.73
C CYS A 278 -23.08 -13.94 12.59
N PRO A 279 -22.30 -12.86 12.80
CA PRO A 279 -22.77 -11.49 12.63
C PRO A 279 -22.74 -10.98 11.17
N SER A 280 -22.14 -11.71 10.25
CA SER A 280 -21.95 -11.28 8.86
C SER A 280 -23.20 -11.56 8.01
N GLU A 281 -23.75 -10.53 7.35
CA GLU A 281 -24.86 -10.68 6.41
C GLU A 281 -24.52 -11.60 5.21
N ASN A 282 -23.25 -11.65 4.83
CA ASN A 282 -22.74 -12.50 3.76
C ASN A 282 -22.41 -13.92 4.23
N GLY A 283 -22.76 -14.27 5.47
CA GLY A 283 -22.39 -15.55 6.07
C GLY A 283 -20.97 -15.57 6.64
N CYS A 284 -20.64 -16.67 7.31
CA CYS A 284 -19.38 -16.85 8.02
C CYS A 284 -18.58 -18.04 7.47
N HIS A 285 -17.26 -17.89 7.40
CA HIS A 285 -16.41 -18.95 6.85
C HIS A 285 -16.09 -20.04 7.87
N SER A 286 -16.27 -21.31 7.50
CA SER A 286 -15.82 -22.49 8.25
C SER A 286 -15.19 -23.50 7.28
N PRO A 287 -14.15 -24.25 7.67
CA PRO A 287 -13.56 -25.31 6.86
C PRO A 287 -14.39 -26.60 6.81
N ASP A 288 -15.70 -26.49 6.66
CA ASP A 288 -16.58 -27.64 6.52
C ASP A 288 -17.37 -27.60 5.21
N ILE A 289 -18.26 -28.58 5.04
CA ILE A 289 -19.03 -28.77 3.81
C ILE A 289 -20.27 -27.88 3.73
N TYR A 290 -20.56 -27.10 4.77
CA TYR A 290 -21.77 -26.30 4.88
C TYR A 290 -21.51 -24.84 4.50
N GLU A 291 -22.58 -24.20 4.03
CA GLU A 291 -22.60 -22.76 3.81
C GLU A 291 -23.29 -22.11 5.01
N HIS A 292 -22.52 -21.40 5.82
CA HIS A 292 -23.03 -20.76 7.03
C HIS A 292 -23.61 -19.39 6.75
N LYS A 293 -24.81 -19.16 7.26
CA LYS A 293 -25.59 -17.95 6.98
C LYS A 293 -25.56 -16.97 8.15
N PHE A 294 -25.96 -15.74 7.85
CA PHE A 294 -26.17 -14.70 8.85
C PHE A 294 -27.10 -15.18 9.96
N GLN A 295 -26.85 -14.76 11.20
CA GLN A 295 -27.62 -15.08 12.40
C GLN A 295 -27.53 -16.52 12.91
N GLU A 296 -26.71 -17.38 12.30
CA GLU A 296 -26.46 -18.72 12.84
C GLU A 296 -25.90 -18.64 14.27
N CYS A 297 -26.50 -19.44 15.16
CA CYS A 297 -26.12 -19.53 16.57
C CYS A 297 -25.82 -20.99 16.94
N TRP A 298 -24.55 -21.27 17.12
CA TRP A 298 -24.05 -22.59 17.50
C TRP A 298 -23.86 -22.64 19.01
N LEU A 299 -24.51 -23.62 19.64
CA LEU A 299 -24.35 -23.90 21.06
C LEU A 299 -23.48 -25.15 21.20
N LYS A 300 -22.33 -25.02 21.86
CA LYS A 300 -21.33 -26.07 21.96
C LYS A 300 -20.98 -26.35 23.43
N GLN A 301 -20.47 -27.55 23.67
CA GLN A 301 -19.88 -27.98 24.93
C GLN A 301 -18.46 -28.48 24.71
N ALA A 302 -17.53 -28.10 25.59
CA ALA A 302 -16.23 -28.74 25.73
C ALA A 302 -15.74 -28.64 27.17
N ASP A 303 -15.10 -29.70 27.70
CA ASP A 303 -14.53 -29.68 29.05
C ASP A 303 -13.39 -28.66 29.17
N VAL A 304 -12.61 -28.52 28.09
CA VAL A 304 -11.57 -27.50 27.92
C VAL A 304 -11.84 -26.77 26.61
N PRO A 305 -12.46 -25.58 26.65
CA PRO A 305 -12.71 -24.77 25.45
C PRO A 305 -11.41 -24.50 24.69
N LYS A 306 -11.39 -24.87 23.42
CA LYS A 306 -10.23 -24.67 22.54
C LYS A 306 -10.64 -23.78 21.38
N VAL A 307 -9.90 -22.69 21.22
CA VAL A 307 -9.98 -21.82 20.06
C VAL A 307 -9.50 -22.57 18.83
N THR A 308 -10.34 -22.65 17.81
CA THR A 308 -10.00 -23.23 16.50
C THR A 308 -9.32 -22.17 15.63
N PHE A 309 -9.94 -20.98 15.56
CA PHE A 309 -9.42 -19.84 14.83
C PHE A 309 -9.61 -18.57 15.63
N HIS A 310 -8.62 -17.69 15.58
CA HIS A 310 -8.65 -16.39 16.25
C HIS A 310 -7.99 -15.34 15.38
N TRP A 311 -8.63 -14.18 15.33
CA TRP A 311 -8.20 -12.99 14.62
C TRP A 311 -8.07 -13.17 13.09
N LYS A 312 -6.88 -13.51 12.59
CA LYS A 312 -6.60 -13.67 11.16
C LYS A 312 -6.35 -15.12 10.81
N TYR A 313 -6.91 -15.58 9.69
CA TYR A 313 -6.48 -16.84 9.10
C TYR A 313 -5.04 -16.72 8.59
N SER A 314 -4.20 -17.71 8.88
CA SER A 314 -2.81 -17.71 8.43
C SER A 314 -2.70 -17.71 6.90
N GLU A 315 -1.65 -17.14 6.34
CA GLU A 315 -1.45 -17.15 4.89
C GLU A 315 -1.40 -18.56 4.30
N SER A 316 -0.74 -19.49 4.99
CA SER A 316 -0.67 -20.89 4.56
C SER A 316 -2.04 -21.54 4.51
N TYR A 317 -2.90 -21.24 5.48
CA TYR A 317 -4.28 -21.70 5.51
C TYR A 317 -5.10 -21.09 4.35
N ARG A 318 -5.00 -19.78 4.12
CA ARG A 318 -5.73 -19.11 3.02
C ARG A 318 -5.25 -19.52 1.62
N ARG A 319 -4.00 -19.95 1.47
CA ARG A 319 -3.49 -20.53 0.21
C ARG A 319 -4.14 -21.88 -0.11
N SER A 320 -4.47 -22.67 0.92
CA SER A 320 -5.18 -23.95 0.76
C SER A 320 -6.70 -23.79 0.77
N HIS A 321 -7.22 -22.70 1.34
CA HIS A 321 -8.64 -22.37 1.44
C HIS A 321 -8.87 -20.98 0.85
N SER A 322 -8.95 -20.89 -0.48
CA SER A 322 -9.03 -19.62 -1.20
C SER A 322 -10.30 -18.81 -0.89
N THR A 323 -11.35 -19.46 -0.37
CA THR A 323 -12.60 -18.83 0.09
C THR A 323 -12.50 -18.25 1.50
N ALA A 324 -11.41 -18.50 2.24
CA ALA A 324 -11.24 -17.99 3.59
C ALA A 324 -10.95 -16.47 3.57
N PRO A 325 -11.73 -15.66 4.30
CA PRO A 325 -11.48 -14.24 4.45
C PRO A 325 -10.16 -13.97 5.20
N VAL A 326 -9.76 -12.70 5.29
CA VAL A 326 -8.54 -12.32 6.04
C VAL A 326 -8.74 -12.56 7.54
N PHE A 327 -9.89 -12.11 8.06
CA PHE A 327 -10.27 -12.23 9.46
C PHE A 327 -11.31 -13.32 9.66
N VAL A 328 -11.30 -13.95 10.84
CA VAL A 328 -12.34 -14.88 11.27
C VAL A 328 -13.66 -14.12 11.38
N SER A 329 -14.72 -14.58 10.70
CA SER A 329 -15.99 -13.85 10.64
C SER A 329 -16.90 -14.10 11.85
N TRP A 330 -16.57 -15.08 12.68
CA TRP A 330 -17.38 -15.49 13.84
C TRP A 330 -17.15 -14.58 15.06
N LEU A 331 -18.22 -14.38 15.84
CA LEU A 331 -18.20 -13.81 17.17
C LEU A 331 -18.57 -14.91 18.16
N SER A 332 -17.74 -15.18 19.15
CA SER A 332 -17.98 -16.28 20.07
C SER A 332 -17.56 -15.94 21.49
N GLY A 333 -17.89 -16.82 22.43
CA GLY A 333 -17.43 -16.69 23.79
C GLY A 333 -17.65 -17.96 24.59
N VAL A 334 -16.93 -18.05 25.70
CA VAL A 334 -17.09 -19.11 26.70
C VAL A 334 -17.91 -18.54 27.85
N THR A 335 -18.99 -19.20 28.23
CA THR A 335 -19.80 -18.71 29.35
C THR A 335 -19.10 -18.98 30.68
N SER A 336 -19.05 -17.97 31.54
CA SER A 336 -18.69 -18.15 32.95
C SER A 336 -19.96 -18.43 33.75
N THR A 337 -19.98 -19.55 34.46
CA THR A 337 -21.04 -19.92 35.41
C THR A 337 -20.96 -19.16 36.71
#